data_AF-A0A2P8ASC8-F1
#
_entry.id   AF-A0A2P8ASC8-F1
#
_cell.length_a   1.000
_cell.length_b   1.000
_cell.length_c   1.000
_cell.angle_alpha   90.00
_cell.angle_beta   90.00
_cell.angle_gamma   90.00
#
_symmetry.space_group_name_H-M   'P 1'
#
loop_
_entity.id
_entity.type
_entity.pdbx_description
1 polymer ?
#
loop_
_entity_poly.entity_id
_entity_poly.type
_entity_poly.pdbx_seq_one_letter_code
_entity_poly.pdbx_strand_id
1 'polypeptide(L)'
;MLVEPGRGAVVEAAAAPGATGGAVSVVTDLGRRYVLTGGDVLGMLGYAGVRPVRLPAGLVDLVPAGSPLDPAAARAVAAPA
;
A
#
# COMPACT_ATOMS: atom_id res chain seq x y z
N MET A 1 -12.04 -2.96 -8.37
CA MET A 1 -10.88 -2.68 -9.24
C MET A 1 -10.08 -3.96 -9.32
N LEU A 2 -9.78 -4.44 -10.52
CA LEU A 2 -8.89 -5.60 -10.70
C LEU A 2 -7.48 -5.06 -10.93
N VAL A 3 -6.50 -5.59 -10.21
CA VAL A 3 -5.08 -5.30 -10.50
C VAL A 3 -4.65 -6.27 -11.60
N GLU A 4 -4.08 -5.74 -12.69
CA GLU A 4 -3.57 -6.59 -13.76
C GLU A 4 -2.44 -7.49 -13.23
N PRO A 5 -2.31 -8.73 -13.74
CA PRO A 5 -1.19 -9.61 -13.39
C PRO A 5 0.17 -8.92 -13.60
N GLY A 6 1.08 -9.09 -12.65
CA GLY A 6 2.41 -8.48 -12.64
C GLY A 6 2.42 -6.98 -12.33
N ARG A 7 1.28 -6.39 -11.93
CA ARG A 7 1.20 -4.99 -11.52
C ARG A 7 0.81 -4.83 -10.05
N GLY A 8 0.99 -3.62 -9.53
CA GLY A 8 0.45 -3.17 -8.27
C GLY A 8 -0.32 -1.87 -8.43
N ALA A 9 -1.23 -1.59 -7.49
CA ALA A 9 -1.94 -0.32 -7.40
C ALA A 9 -1.58 0.39 -6.09
N VAL A 10 -1.28 1.67 -6.18
CA VAL A 10 -1.10 2.53 -4.99
C VAL A 10 -2.47 3.08 -4.61
N VAL A 11 -2.91 2.78 -3.39
CA VAL A 11 -4.24 3.13 -2.88
C VAL A 11 -4.12 3.94 -1.60
N GLU A 12 -4.88 5.02 -1.49
CA GLU A 12 -5.07 5.78 -0.25
C GLU A 12 -6.47 5.50 0.32
N ALA A 13 -6.51 5.09 1.59
CA ALA A 13 -7.75 4.82 2.32
C ALA A 13 -8.38 6.13 2.82
N ALA A 14 -9.41 6.61 2.13
CA ALA A 14 -10.11 7.83 2.51
C ALA A 14 -11.18 7.53 3.58
N ALA A 15 -11.19 8.32 4.66
CA ALA A 15 -12.20 8.22 5.72
C ALA A 15 -13.59 8.70 5.27
N ALA A 16 -13.63 9.66 4.34
CA ALA A 16 -14.85 10.23 3.76
C ALA A 16 -14.56 10.78 2.36
N PRO A 17 -15.58 11.07 1.53
CA PRO A 17 -15.38 11.72 0.23
C PRO A 17 -14.61 13.04 0.38
N GLY A 18 -13.52 13.18 -0.38
CA GLY A 18 -12.67 14.38 -0.37
C GLY A 18 -11.62 14.44 0.74
N ALA A 19 -11.69 13.55 1.75
CA ALA A 19 -10.66 13.44 2.79
C ALA A 19 -9.28 13.06 2.19
N THR A 20 -8.22 13.50 2.86
CA THR A 20 -6.81 13.26 2.50
C THR A 20 -6.00 12.89 3.72
N GLY A 21 -4.82 12.32 3.51
CA GLY A 21 -3.94 11.89 4.61
C GLY A 21 -4.32 10.51 5.14
N GLY A 22 -5.02 9.72 4.32
CA GLY A 22 -5.34 8.33 4.61
C GLY A 22 -4.10 7.44 4.57
N ALA A 23 -4.22 6.23 5.12
CA ALA A 23 -3.16 5.24 4.98
C ALA A 23 -2.94 4.89 3.50
N VAL A 24 -1.69 4.90 3.07
CA VAL A 24 -1.30 4.51 1.71
C VAL A 24 -0.83 3.07 1.71
N SER A 25 -1.31 2.28 0.76
CA SER A 25 -0.95 0.87 0.59
C SER A 25 -0.64 0.55 -0.86
N VAL A 26 0.25 -0.42 -1.09
CA VAL A 26 0.36 -1.10 -2.38
C VAL A 26 -0.53 -2.34 -2.35
N VAL A 27 -1.48 -2.41 -3.27
CA VAL A 27 -2.30 -3.60 -3.53
C VAL A 27 -1.71 -4.37 -4.69
N THR A 28 -1.40 -5.64 -4.47
CA THR A 28 -0.81 -6.53 -5.48
C THR A 28 -1.89 -7.28 -6.26
N ASP A 29 -1.51 -7.84 -7.40
CA ASP A 29 -2.31 -8.80 -8.18
C ASP A 29 -2.64 -10.10 -7.42
N LEU A 30 -1.90 -10.42 -6.36
CA LEU A 30 -2.22 -11.50 -5.41
C LEU A 30 -3.35 -11.15 -4.43
N GLY A 31 -3.96 -9.97 -4.54
CA GLY A 31 -5.06 -9.55 -3.69
C GLY A 31 -4.64 -9.28 -2.24
N ARG A 32 -3.38 -8.89 -2.01
CA ARG A 32 -2.89 -8.45 -0.69
C ARG A 32 -2.53 -6.97 -0.70
N ARG A 33 -2.86 -6.28 0.40
CA ARG A 33 -2.46 -4.89 0.63
C ARG A 33 -1.30 -4.80 1.62
N TYR A 34 -0.34 -3.95 1.31
CA TYR A 34 0.82 -3.69 2.16
C TYR A 34 0.86 -2.20 2.47
N VAL A 35 0.64 -1.83 3.73
CA VAL A 35 0.61 -0.43 4.19
C VAL A 35 2.03 0.13 4.23
N LEU A 36 2.21 1.38 3.82
CA LEU A 36 3.48 2.08 3.88
C LEU A 36 3.62 2.81 5.21
N THR A 37 4.83 2.78 5.78
CA THR A 37 5.14 3.53 7.01
C THR A 37 5.49 5.01 6.76
N GLY A 38 5.72 5.40 5.50
CA GLY A 38 6.05 6.77 5.08
C GLY A 38 5.81 6.99 3.59
N GLY A 39 5.61 8.25 3.19
CA GLY A 39 5.39 8.62 1.78
C GLY A 39 6.63 8.49 0.90
N ASP A 40 7.81 8.61 1.49
CA ASP A 40 9.12 8.39 0.86
C ASP A 40 9.33 6.94 0.41
N VAL A 41 8.68 5.98 1.08
CA VAL A 41 8.70 4.55 0.72
C VAL A 41 8.20 4.33 -0.72
N LEU A 42 7.23 5.11 -1.20
CA LEU A 42 6.80 5.04 -2.61
C LEU A 42 7.94 5.34 -3.57
N GLY A 43 8.77 6.34 -3.25
CA GLY A 43 9.93 6.68 -4.06
C GLY A 43 10.95 5.54 -4.13
N MET A 44 11.21 4.89 -3.00
CA MET A 44 12.12 3.73 -2.94
C MET A 44 11.62 2.55 -3.78
N LEU A 45 10.30 2.38 -3.87
CA LEU A 45 9.65 1.33 -4.66
C LEU A 45 9.45 1.71 -6.14
N GLY A 46 9.90 2.88 -6.58
CA GLY A 46 9.75 3.35 -7.96
C GLY A 46 8.40 4.00 -8.29
N TYR A 47 7.59 4.32 -7.27
CA TYR A 47 6.26 4.92 -7.41
C TYR A 47 6.24 6.46 -7.21
N ALA A 48 7.38 7.15 -7.28
CA ALA A 48 7.49 8.59 -6.98
C ALA A 48 6.52 9.49 -7.78
N GLY A 49 6.16 9.10 -9.01
CA GLY A 49 5.21 9.84 -9.86
C GLY A 49 3.79 9.28 -9.87
N VAL A 50 3.51 8.24 -9.09
CA VAL A 50 2.19 7.60 -9.06
C VAL A 50 1.27 8.34 -8.12
N ARG A 51 0.15 8.82 -8.66
CA ARG A 51 -0.93 9.39 -7.85
C ARG A 51 -1.77 8.26 -7.24
N PRO A 52 -1.87 8.15 -5.90
CA PRO A 52 -2.69 7.13 -5.27
C PRO A 52 -4.14 7.20 -5.71
N VAL A 53 -4.73 6.04 -5.98
CA VAL A 53 -6.18 5.90 -6.17
C VAL A 53 -6.84 6.01 -4.80
N ARG A 54 -7.77 6.95 -4.64
CA ARG A 54 -8.50 7.13 -3.38
C ARG A 54 -9.72 6.23 -3.33
N LEU A 55 -9.81 5.39 -2.31
CA LEU A 55 -10.95 4.50 -2.08
C LEU A 55 -11.45 4.65 -0.64
N PRO A 56 -12.76 4.45 -0.38
CA PRO A 56 -13.27 4.41 0.98
C PRO A 56 -12.52 3.37 1.82
N ALA A 57 -12.15 3.71 3.05
CA ALA A 57 -11.39 2.82 3.94
C ALA A 57 -12.04 1.43 4.08
N GLY A 58 -13.38 1.39 4.23
CA GLY A 58 -14.11 0.12 4.32
C GLY A 58 -13.98 -0.80 3.10
N LEU A 59 -13.69 -0.27 1.90
CA LEU A 59 -13.38 -1.11 0.73
C LEU A 59 -11.92 -1.60 0.75
N VAL A 60 -11.00 -0.77 1.23
CA VAL A 60 -9.58 -1.14 1.36
C VAL A 60 -9.41 -2.24 2.41
N ASP A 61 -10.21 -2.21 3.47
CA ASP A 61 -10.19 -3.20 4.55
C ASP A 61 -10.63 -4.60 4.12
N LEU A 62 -11.36 -4.73 3.01
CA LEU A 62 -11.71 -6.03 2.43
C LEU A 62 -10.52 -6.75 1.81
N VAL A 63 -9.42 -6.04 1.52
CA VAL A 63 -8.20 -6.63 0.98
C VAL A 63 -7.35 -7.15 2.14
N PRO A 64 -6.99 -8.46 2.18
CA PRO A 64 -6.15 -9.02 3.22
C PRO A 64 -4.84 -8.26 3.44
N ALA A 65 -4.53 -8.01 4.72
CA ALA A 65 -3.31 -7.33 5.12
C ALA A 65 -2.06 -8.22 4.92
N GLY A 66 -1.01 -7.63 4.38
CA GLY A 66 0.37 -8.10 4.49
C GLY A 66 1.14 -7.32 5.54
N SER A 67 2.41 -7.69 5.71
CA SER A 67 3.34 -6.93 6.57
C SER A 67 3.50 -5.49 6.06
N PRO A 68 3.70 -4.50 6.94
CA PRO A 68 3.96 -3.14 6.51
C PRO A 68 5.25 -3.07 5.67
N LEU A 69 5.26 -2.18 4.67
CA LEU A 69 6.45 -1.85 3.90
C LEU A 69 7.23 -0.81 4.69
N ASP A 70 8.12 -1.31 5.55
CA ASP A 70 8.96 -0.51 6.43
C ASP A 70 10.44 -0.73 6.11
N PRO A 71 11.17 0.32 5.66
CA PRO A 71 12.60 0.24 5.45
C PRO A 71 13.40 -0.11 6.71
N ALA A 72 12.92 0.24 7.91
CA ALA A 72 13.61 -0.11 9.16
C ALA A 72 13.51 -1.62 9.41
N ALA A 73 12.31 -2.18 9.38
CA ALA A 73 12.10 -3.63 9.47
C ALA A 73 12.85 -4.42 8.38
N ALA A 74 12.90 -3.91 7.15
CA ALA A 74 13.59 -4.58 6.04
C ALA A 74 15.12 -4.71 6.24
N ARG A 75 15.72 -3.84 7.07
CA ARG A 75 17.16 -3.92 7.41
C ARG A 75 17.44 -4.85 8.58
N ALA A 76 16.43 -5.26 9.33
CA ALA A 76 16.60 -6.24 10.37
C ALA A 76 16.96 -7.60 9.77
N VAL A 77 17.81 -8.36 10.47
CA VAL A 77 18.10 -9.74 10.08
C VAL A 77 16.80 -10.53 10.19
N ALA A 78 16.37 -11.12 9.08
CA ALA A 78 15.24 -12.03 9.10
C ALA A 78 15.59 -13.26 9.94
N ALA A 79 14.79 -13.55 10.97
CA ALA A 79 14.85 -14.85 11.61
C ALA A 79 14.43 -15.92 10.57
N PRO A 80 15.06 -17.10 10.56
CA PRO A 80 14.62 -18.18 9.69
C PRO A 80 13.17 -18.55 10.00
N ALA A 81 12.42 -18.87 8.93
CA ALA A 81 11.02 -19.26 8.98
C ALA A 81 10.82 -20.70 9.47
#